data_AF-A0A1U7P230-F1
#
_entry.id   AF-A0A1U7P230-F1
#
_cell.length_a   1.000
_cell.length_b   1.000
_cell.length_c   1.000
_cell.angle_alpha   90.00
_cell.angle_beta   90.00
_cell.angle_gamma   90.00
#
_symmetry.space_group_name_H-M   'P 1'
#
loop_
_entity.id
_entity.type
_entity.pdbx_description
1 polymer ?
#
loop_
_entity_poly.entity_id
_entity_poly.type
_entity_poly.pdbx_seq_one_letter_code
_entity_poly.pdbx_strand_id
1 'polypeptide(L)'
;MWPSELARQLNVSPGVISKRLSVYRTEAGLERQDTLDKQTINHMTEMHLLLMAHATMTVREATLRVLGQWINPVTAQEAHLLTQRVQEIQDRLTGMERMLAEVHDIVTSRDRRRRDAAEQGQPTLDWAASPAENPQLSGVGQG
;
A
#
# COMPACT_ATOMS: atom_id res chain seq x y z
N MET A 1 -1.82 4.20 -43.45
CA MET A 1 -3.06 3.48 -43.83
C MET A 1 -4.26 4.41 -43.65
N TRP A 2 -5.32 4.31 -44.45
CA TRP A 2 -6.54 5.12 -44.25
C TRP A 2 -7.44 4.54 -43.15
N PRO A 3 -8.16 5.36 -42.38
CA PRO A 3 -9.11 4.87 -41.37
C PRO A 3 -10.21 3.95 -41.92
N SER A 4 -10.67 4.20 -43.15
CA SER A 4 -11.65 3.35 -43.85
C SER A 4 -11.08 1.97 -44.19
N GLU A 5 -9.80 1.89 -44.51
CA GLU A 5 -9.10 0.63 -44.78
C GLU A 5 -8.97 -0.20 -43.49
N LEU A 6 -8.60 0.44 -42.38
CA LEU A 6 -8.57 -0.22 -41.07
C LEU A 6 -9.97 -0.72 -40.66
N ALA A 7 -11.02 0.06 -40.92
CA ALA A 7 -12.40 -0.34 -40.65
C ALA A 7 -12.78 -1.61 -41.39
N ARG A 8 -12.41 -1.71 -42.67
CA ARG A 8 -12.60 -2.91 -43.48
C ARG A 8 -11.83 -4.11 -42.92
N GLN A 9 -10.56 -3.92 -42.55
CA GLN A 9 -9.73 -5.01 -42.00
C GLN A 9 -10.27 -5.57 -40.68
N LEU A 10 -10.76 -4.69 -39.80
CA LEU A 10 -11.32 -5.09 -38.51
C LEU A 10 -12.78 -5.53 -38.61
N ASN A 11 -13.39 -5.51 -39.80
CA ASN A 11 -14.82 -5.77 -40.00
C ASN A 11 -15.72 -4.91 -39.10
N VAL A 12 -15.38 -3.63 -38.96
CA VAL A 12 -16.11 -2.65 -38.15
C VAL A 12 -16.56 -1.49 -39.04
N SER A 13 -17.70 -0.87 -38.74
CA SER A 13 -18.17 0.28 -39.52
C SER A 13 -17.18 1.46 -39.46
N PRO A 14 -16.98 2.21 -40.57
CA PRO A 14 -16.08 3.37 -40.58
C PRO A 14 -16.44 4.42 -39.52
N GLY A 15 -17.73 4.59 -39.21
CA GLY A 15 -18.19 5.49 -38.16
C GLY A 15 -17.72 5.08 -36.77
N VAL A 16 -17.68 3.79 -36.46
CA VAL A 16 -17.17 3.29 -35.17
C VAL A 16 -15.66 3.47 -35.07
N ILE A 17 -14.91 3.18 -36.14
CA ILE A 17 -13.46 3.46 -36.17
C ILE A 17 -13.18 4.96 -36.02
N SER A 18 -13.95 5.82 -36.68
CA SER A 18 -13.81 7.27 -36.55
C SER A 18 -14.02 7.73 -35.09
N LYS A 19 -15.06 7.22 -34.41
CA LYS A 19 -15.31 7.48 -32.99
C LYS A 19 -14.17 6.99 -32.10
N ARG A 20 -13.72 5.74 -32.31
CA ARG A 20 -12.61 5.16 -31.54
C ARG A 20 -11.30 5.94 -31.72
N LEU A 21 -10.98 6.32 -32.96
CA LEU A 21 -9.83 7.17 -33.28
C LEU A 21 -9.92 8.53 -32.61
N SER A 22 -11.12 9.12 -32.52
CA SER A 22 -11.29 10.38 -31.79
C SER A 22 -10.95 10.21 -30.31
N VAL A 23 -11.42 9.15 -29.66
CA VAL A 23 -11.07 8.88 -28.25
C VAL A 23 -9.57 8.61 -28.11
N TYR A 24 -9.00 7.76 -28.97
CA TYR A 24 -7.57 7.44 -28.98
C TYR A 24 -6.71 8.70 -29.07
N ARG A 25 -7.02 9.59 -30.01
CA ARG A 25 -6.27 10.83 -30.22
C ARG A 25 -6.33 11.76 -29.01
N THR A 26 -7.51 11.90 -28.41
CA THR A 26 -7.67 12.71 -27.19
C THR A 26 -6.80 12.18 -26.05
N GLU A 27 -6.83 10.86 -25.78
CA GLU A 27 -6.04 10.29 -24.67
C GLU A 27 -4.53 10.25 -24.99
N ALA A 28 -4.16 10.05 -26.26
CA ALA A 28 -2.77 10.04 -26.70
C ALA A 28 -2.16 11.44 -26.89
N GLY A 29 -2.96 12.52 -26.77
CA GLY A 29 -2.52 13.89 -27.04
C GLY A 29 -2.12 14.14 -28.50
N LEU A 30 -2.75 13.43 -29.44
CA LEU A 30 -2.43 13.49 -30.86
C LEU A 30 -3.43 14.35 -31.63
N GLU A 31 -2.91 15.14 -32.56
CA GLU A 31 -3.72 15.90 -33.50
C GLU A 31 -4.41 15.03 -34.56
N ARG A 32 -5.45 15.58 -35.19
CA ARG A 32 -6.16 14.88 -36.26
C ARG A 32 -5.27 14.72 -37.49
N GLN A 33 -5.03 13.46 -37.85
CA GLN A 33 -4.31 13.09 -39.07
C GLN A 33 -5.23 12.32 -40.03
N ASP A 34 -5.02 12.51 -41.34
CA ASP A 34 -5.79 11.84 -42.39
C ASP A 34 -5.35 10.39 -42.62
N THR A 35 -4.09 10.11 -42.34
CA THR A 35 -3.52 8.75 -42.40
C THR A 35 -3.08 8.27 -41.03
N LEU A 36 -3.11 6.96 -40.86
CA LEU A 36 -2.69 6.28 -39.64
C LEU A 36 -1.26 5.76 -39.81
N ASP A 37 -0.43 6.05 -38.81
CA ASP A 37 0.89 5.46 -38.65
C ASP A 37 0.81 4.02 -38.12
N LYS A 38 1.95 3.33 -38.13
CA LYS A 38 2.01 1.92 -37.72
C LYS A 38 1.61 1.73 -36.25
N GLN A 39 1.99 2.66 -35.38
CA GLN A 39 1.69 2.57 -33.95
C GLN A 39 0.19 2.70 -33.69
N THR A 40 -0.46 3.69 -34.30
CA THR A 40 -1.91 3.88 -34.20
C THR A 40 -2.66 2.69 -34.76
N ILE A 41 -2.21 2.09 -35.88
CA ILE A 41 -2.83 0.88 -36.44
C ILE A 41 -2.74 -0.29 -35.44
N ASN A 42 -1.57 -0.50 -34.85
CA ASN A 42 -1.37 -1.58 -33.87
C ASN A 42 -2.26 -1.37 -32.64
N HIS A 43 -2.25 -0.18 -32.04
CA HIS A 43 -3.08 0.16 -30.89
C HIS A 43 -4.57 0.03 -31.19
N MET A 44 -5.03 0.50 -32.34
CA MET A 44 -6.44 0.39 -32.73
C MET A 44 -6.88 -1.06 -32.96
N THR A 45 -5.98 -1.90 -33.46
CA THR A 45 -6.20 -3.34 -33.62
C THR A 45 -6.28 -4.03 -32.26
N GLU A 46 -5.34 -3.71 -31.36
CA GLU A 46 -5.32 -4.26 -29.99
C GLU A 46 -6.55 -3.82 -29.19
N MET A 47 -6.93 -2.53 -29.26
CA MET A 47 -8.18 -2.01 -28.69
C MET A 47 -9.39 -2.79 -29.21
N HIS A 48 -9.43 -3.11 -30.51
CA HIS A 48 -10.52 -3.88 -31.08
C HIS A 48 -10.59 -5.28 -30.49
N LEU A 49 -9.46 -5.96 -30.31
CA LEU A 49 -9.38 -7.27 -29.68
C LEU A 49 -9.83 -7.24 -28.21
N LEU A 50 -9.41 -6.23 -27.45
CA LEU A 50 -9.84 -6.05 -26.05
C LEU A 50 -11.36 -5.85 -25.93
N LEU A 51 -11.94 -5.06 -26.83
CA LEU A 51 -13.38 -4.83 -26.88
C LEU A 51 -14.16 -6.07 -27.31
N MET A 52 -13.64 -6.87 -28.24
CA MET A 52 -14.27 -8.12 -28.69
C MET A 52 -14.17 -9.24 -27.66
N ALA A 53 -13.07 -9.30 -26.91
CA ALA A 53 -12.88 -10.24 -25.82
C ALA A 53 -13.71 -9.89 -24.57
N HIS A 54 -14.46 -8.78 -24.59
CA HIS A 54 -15.12 -8.21 -23.40
C HIS A 54 -14.16 -8.00 -22.21
N ALA A 55 -12.86 -7.82 -22.50
CA ALA A 55 -11.81 -7.64 -21.50
C ALA A 55 -11.77 -6.21 -20.91
N THR A 56 -12.54 -5.31 -21.52
CA THR A 56 -12.70 -3.90 -21.14
C THR A 56 -14.17 -3.50 -21.30
N MET A 57 -14.67 -2.65 -20.42
CA MET A 57 -16.07 -2.22 -20.45
C MET A 57 -16.30 -1.01 -21.38
N THR A 58 -15.25 -0.24 -21.67
CA THR A 58 -15.36 0.99 -22.47
C THR A 58 -14.23 1.15 -23.49
N VAL A 59 -14.50 1.91 -24.55
CA VAL A 59 -13.46 2.29 -25.54
C VAL A 59 -12.33 3.07 -24.88
N ARG A 60 -12.65 3.95 -23.92
CA ARG A 60 -11.66 4.75 -23.19
C ARG A 60 -10.72 3.87 -22.37
N GLU A 61 -11.26 2.87 -21.66
CA GLU A 61 -10.44 1.90 -20.94
C GLU A 61 -9.51 1.13 -21.89
N ALA A 62 -10.04 0.63 -23.01
CA ALA A 62 -9.22 -0.04 -24.02
C ALA A 62 -8.10 0.87 -24.56
N THR A 63 -8.41 2.15 -24.82
CA THR A 63 -7.43 3.17 -25.22
C THR A 63 -6.33 3.33 -24.17
N LEU A 64 -6.71 3.54 -22.90
CA LEU A 64 -5.75 3.75 -21.82
C LEU A 64 -4.87 2.52 -21.62
N ARG A 65 -5.39 1.30 -21.82
CA ARG A 65 -4.59 0.07 -21.73
C ARG A 65 -3.53 -0.02 -22.81
N VAL A 66 -3.89 0.22 -24.08
CA VAL A 66 -2.91 0.16 -25.19
C VAL A 66 -1.90 1.30 -25.14
N LEU A 67 -2.24 2.42 -24.50
CA LEU A 67 -1.31 3.51 -24.22
C LEU A 67 -0.42 3.24 -22.98
N GLY A 68 -0.66 2.16 -22.23
CA GLY A 68 0.04 1.87 -20.97
C GLY A 68 -0.30 2.83 -19.84
N GLN A 69 -1.40 3.57 -19.95
CA GLN A 69 -1.88 4.60 -19.02
C GLN A 69 -3.02 4.12 -18.12
N TRP A 70 -3.53 2.91 -18.34
CA TRP A 70 -4.62 2.37 -17.54
C TRP A 70 -4.16 2.08 -16.10
N ILE A 71 -4.76 2.80 -15.16
CA ILE A 71 -4.64 2.54 -13.73
C ILE A 71 -5.88 1.76 -13.33
N ASN A 72 -5.69 0.56 -12.77
CA ASN A 72 -6.80 -0.22 -12.25
C ASN A 72 -7.52 0.58 -11.16
N PRO A 73 -8.86 0.80 -11.29
CA PRO A 73 -9.60 1.50 -10.27
C PRO A 73 -9.54 0.72 -8.96
N VAL A 74 -9.22 1.43 -7.87
CA VAL A 74 -9.27 0.85 -6.52
C VAL A 74 -10.71 0.48 -6.22
N THR A 75 -10.95 -0.78 -5.90
CA THR A 75 -12.29 -1.24 -5.56
C THR A 75 -12.73 -0.65 -4.21
N ALA A 76 -14.04 -0.50 -4.01
CA ALA A 76 -14.57 -0.04 -2.73
C ALA A 76 -14.12 -0.92 -1.56
N GLN A 77 -13.95 -2.23 -1.81
CA GLN A 77 -13.46 -3.19 -0.83
C GLN A 77 -11.98 -2.93 -0.47
N GLU A 78 -11.11 -2.72 -1.46
CA GLU A 78 -9.70 -2.40 -1.22
C GLU A 78 -9.54 -1.06 -0.49
N ALA A 79 -10.33 -0.06 -0.87
CA ALA A 79 -10.36 1.23 -0.19
C ALA A 79 -10.81 1.06 1.28
N HIS A 80 -11.84 0.24 1.53
CA HIS A 80 -12.31 -0.04 2.88
C HIS A 80 -11.26 -0.76 3.73
N LEU A 81 -10.60 -1.77 3.15
CA LEU A 81 -9.51 -2.49 3.81
C LEU A 81 -8.35 -1.55 4.17
N LEU A 82 -8.00 -0.61 3.28
CA LEU A 82 -6.98 0.38 3.55
C LEU A 82 -7.37 1.27 4.74
N THR A 83 -8.61 1.75 4.78
CA THR A 83 -9.13 2.56 5.91
C THR A 83 -9.08 1.78 7.21
N GLN A 84 -9.49 0.51 7.22
CA GLN A 84 -9.41 -0.35 8.40
C GLN A 84 -7.97 -0.50 8.91
N ARG A 85 -7.01 -0.77 8.01
CA ARG A 85 -5.59 -0.88 8.38
C ARG A 85 -5.02 0.43 8.93
N VAL A 86 -5.40 1.57 8.35
CA VAL A 86 -4.99 2.88 8.87
C VAL A 86 -5.52 3.09 10.29
N GLN A 87 -6.79 2.73 10.55
CA GLN A 87 -7.38 2.82 11.88
C GLN A 87 -6.65 1.91 12.89
N GLU A 88 -6.35 0.66 12.52
CA GLU A 88 -5.60 -0.26 13.39
C GLU A 88 -4.21 0.27 13.74
N ILE A 89 -3.52 0.90 12.78
CA ILE A 89 -2.21 1.52 13.01
C ILE A 89 -2.35 2.69 13.99
N GLN A 90 -3.35 3.54 13.81
CA GLN A 90 -3.61 4.67 14.71
C GLN A 90 -3.89 4.19 16.14
N ASP A 91 -4.75 3.19 16.30
CA ASP A 91 -5.09 2.65 17.62
C ASP A 91 -3.85 2.06 18.33
N ARG A 92 -2.98 1.37 17.59
CA ARG A 92 -1.71 0.85 18.10
C ARG A 92 -0.75 1.98 18.50
N LEU A 93 -0.61 3.02 17.68
CA LEU A 93 0.23 4.17 17.98
C LEU A 93 -0.24 4.88 19.25
N THR A 94 -1.54 5.13 19.41
CA THR A 94 -2.08 5.71 20.64
C THR A 94 -1.84 4.81 21.85
N GLY A 95 -1.93 3.48 21.70
CA GLY A 95 -1.57 2.54 22.74
C GLY A 95 -0.10 2.64 23.15
N MET A 96 0.81 2.74 22.18
CA MET A 96 2.25 2.92 22.41
C MET A 96 2.56 4.24 23.11
N GLU A 97 1.89 5.33 22.73
CA GLU A 97 2.04 6.64 23.38
C GLU A 97 1.65 6.58 24.87
N ARG A 98 0.55 5.89 25.22
CA ARG A 98 0.16 5.70 26.62
C ARG A 98 1.18 4.86 27.39
N MET A 99 1.65 3.77 26.82
CA MET A 99 2.69 2.93 27.45
C MET A 99 3.97 3.72 27.69
N LEU A 100 4.39 4.55 26.73
CA LEU A 100 5.57 5.41 26.89
C LEU A 100 5.40 6.43 28.02
N ALA A 101 4.21 7.02 28.15
CA ALA A 101 3.91 7.93 29.26
C ALA A 101 3.98 7.22 30.62
N GLU A 102 3.39 6.02 30.74
CA GLU A 102 3.46 5.22 31.96
C GLU A 102 4.90 4.84 32.33
N VAL A 103 5.69 4.39 31.35
CA VAL A 103 7.11 4.06 31.56
C VAL A 103 7.89 5.30 32.01
N HIS A 104 7.64 6.45 31.40
CA HIS A 104 8.28 7.71 31.79
C HIS A 104 7.97 8.08 33.25
N ASP A 105 6.71 7.96 33.67
CA ASP A 105 6.29 8.24 35.05
C ASP A 105 6.90 7.25 36.05
N ILE A 106 6.99 5.97 35.69
CA ILE A 106 7.66 4.94 36.50
C ILE A 106 9.14 5.28 36.67
N VAL A 107 9.84 5.63 35.59
CA VAL A 107 11.26 6.00 35.64
C VAL A 107 11.47 7.26 36.48
N THR A 108 10.68 8.30 36.23
CA THR A 108 10.78 9.57 36.96
C THR A 108 10.49 9.41 38.45
N SER A 109 9.47 8.63 38.81
CA SER A 109 9.13 8.35 40.20
C SER A 109 10.19 7.49 40.89
N ARG A 110 10.77 6.51 40.18
CA ARG A 110 11.91 5.71 40.67
C ARG A 110 13.13 6.59 40.94
N ASP A 111 13.47 7.48 40.03
CA ASP A 111 14.62 8.38 40.17
C ASP A 111 14.43 9.41 41.28
N ARG A 112 13.19 9.87 41.51
CA ARG A 112 12.86 10.69 42.69
C ARG A 112 13.08 9.92 43.99
N ARG A 113 12.52 8.70 44.12
CA ARG A 113 12.71 7.87 45.33
C ARG A 113 14.18 7.56 45.61
N ARG A 114 14.98 7.30 44.57
CA ARG A 114 16.44 7.08 44.70
C ARG A 114 17.16 8.31 45.27
N ARG A 115 16.79 9.52 44.82
CA ARG A 115 17.34 10.76 45.37
C ARG A 115 16.94 10.98 46.82
N ASP A 116 15.64 10.84 47.13
CA ASP A 116 15.14 11.01 48.49
C ASP A 116 15.81 10.04 49.47
N ALA A 117 16.02 8.77 49.08
CA ALA A 117 16.71 7.77 49.89
C ALA A 117 18.20 8.10 50.10
N ALA A 118 18.87 8.61 49.06
CA ALA A 118 20.27 9.05 49.15
C ALA A 118 20.44 10.26 50.09
N GLU A 119 19.49 11.20 50.08
CA GLU A 119 19.47 12.36 50.99
C GLU A 119 19.19 11.95 52.44
N GLN A 120 18.42 10.88 52.66
CA GLN A 120 18.08 10.36 53.99
C GLN A 120 19.12 9.39 54.57
N GLY A 121 20.23 9.12 53.87
CA GLY A 121 21.29 8.21 54.32
C GLY A 121 20.84 6.74 54.41
N GLN A 122 19.75 6.37 53.74
CA GLN A 122 19.25 4.99 53.71
C GLN A 122 19.98 4.20 52.60
N PRO A 123 20.41 2.94 52.87
CA PRO A 123 21.02 2.11 51.84
C PRO A 123 20.02 1.86 50.72
N THR A 124 20.36 2.27 49.50
CA THR A 124 19.57 1.96 48.32
C THR A 124 19.64 0.47 48.07
N LEU A 125 18.54 -0.25 48.33
CA LEU A 125 18.39 -1.66 47.99
C LEU A 125 18.45 -1.80 46.46
N ASP A 126 19.63 -2.15 45.97
CA ASP A 126 19.87 -2.46 44.58
C ASP A 126 19.34 -3.87 44.30
N TRP A 127 18.10 -3.97 43.85
CA TRP A 127 17.44 -5.24 43.53
C TRP A 127 18.07 -5.97 42.34
N ALA A 128 19.15 -5.43 41.74
CA ALA A 128 19.95 -6.06 40.70
C ALA A 128 20.95 -7.12 41.24
N ALA A 129 21.04 -7.36 42.55
CA ALA A 129 21.77 -8.50 43.08
C ALA A 129 20.99 -9.81 42.80
N SER A 130 21.42 -10.51 41.75
CA SER A 130 20.95 -11.84 41.34
C SER A 130 20.92 -12.85 42.50
N PRO A 131 19.99 -13.82 42.51
CA PRO A 131 19.89 -14.85 43.54
C PRO A 131 20.99 -15.91 43.30
N ALA A 132 22.20 -15.64 43.77
CA ALA A 132 23.25 -16.63 43.83
C ALA A 132 23.47 -17.05 45.29
N GLU A 133 23.53 -18.38 45.47
CA GLU A 133 24.02 -19.10 46.63
C GLU A 133 23.04 -19.28 47.79
N ASN A 134 22.34 -20.43 47.74
CA ASN A 134 21.69 -21.05 48.88
C ASN A 134 22.63 -22.16 49.42
N PRO A 135 23.40 -21.95 50.49
CA PRO A 135 24.29 -22.96 51.04
C PRO A 135 23.59 -23.68 52.20
N GLN A 136 22.57 -24.48 51.90
CA GLN A 136 22.01 -25.45 52.85
C GLN A 136 21.69 -26.79 52.19
N LEU A 137 22.73 -27.43 51.66
CA LEU A 137 22.78 -28.89 51.52
C LEU A 137 24.18 -29.36 51.94
N SER A 138 24.45 -29.31 53.24
CA SER A 138 25.55 -30.05 53.87
C SER A 138 24.98 -30.72 55.11
N GLY A 139 24.57 -31.96 54.91
CA GLY A 139 24.02 -32.86 55.91
C GLY A 139 24.08 -34.29 55.41
N VAL A 140 25.25 -34.70 54.89
CA VAL A 140 25.60 -36.10 54.71
C VAL A 140 25.83 -36.68 56.11
N GLY A 141 24.81 -37.32 56.66
CA GLY A 141 24.97 -38.27 57.77
C GLY A 141 25.31 -39.63 57.21
N GLN A 142 26.56 -40.06 57.42
CA GLN A 142 26.99 -41.45 57.28
C GLN A 142 26.43 -42.28 58.45
N GLY A 143 26.08 -43.55 58.19
CA GLY A 143 25.69 -44.54 59.18
C GLY A 143 24.85 -45.65 58.58
#